data_AF-D5P530-F1
#
_entry.id   AF-D5P530-F1
#
_cell.length_a   1.000
_cell.length_b   1.000
_cell.length_c   1.000
_cell.angle_alpha   90.00
_cell.angle_beta   90.00
_cell.angle_gamma   90.00
#
_symmetry.space_group_name_H-M   'P 1'
#
loop_
_entity.id
_entity.type
_entity.pdbx_description
1 polymer ?
#
loop_
_entity_poly.entity_id
_entity_poly.type
_entity_poly.pdbx_seq_one_letter_code
_entity_poly.pdbx_strand_id
1 'polypeptide(L)'
;DDNLDQVGQMLVDANTASVNYCYFNNPIHEPYEYRYTRPLHTSWSVIEVLKALQCFEYQACEPKDWQHTEAYAFCRELQNMLVQALSGYDRAPWGITRISLPAAHRRSA
;
A
#
# COMPACT_ATOMS: atom_id res chain seq x y z
N ASP A 1 -14.10 -8.77 13.57
CA ASP A 1 -13.16 -9.72 12.94
C ASP A 1 -13.51 -9.96 11.48
N ASP A 2 -14.78 -10.21 11.14
CA ASP A 2 -15.24 -10.41 9.74
C ASP A 2 -14.75 -9.38 8.71
N ASN A 3 -14.71 -8.09 9.04
CA ASN A 3 -14.22 -7.06 8.12
C ASN A 3 -12.70 -7.17 7.85
N LEU A 4 -11.90 -7.55 8.86
CA LEU A 4 -10.44 -7.70 8.69
C LEU A 4 -10.11 -8.94 7.85
N ASP A 5 -10.85 -10.03 8.06
CA ASP A 5 -10.73 -11.25 7.25
C ASP A 5 -11.11 -10.97 5.79
N GLN A 6 -12.19 -10.24 5.55
CA GLN A 6 -12.63 -9.87 4.20
C GLN A 6 -11.59 -9.02 3.46
N VAL A 7 -11.08 -7.96 4.10
CA VAL A 7 -10.04 -7.11 3.50
C VAL A 7 -8.76 -7.91 3.26
N GLY A 8 -8.34 -8.74 4.22
CA GLY A 8 -7.16 -9.59 4.06
C GLY A 8 -7.31 -10.61 2.94
N GLN A 9 -8.47 -11.24 2.81
CA GLN A 9 -8.77 -12.16 1.71
C GLN A 9 -8.74 -11.45 0.36
N MET A 10 -9.35 -10.26 0.25
CA MET A 10 -9.31 -9.45 -0.97
C MET A 10 -7.86 -9.18 -1.44
N LEU A 11 -6.94 -8.91 -0.50
CA LEU A 11 -5.52 -8.69 -0.83
C LEU A 11 -4.80 -9.98 -1.23
N VAL A 12 -5.07 -11.10 -0.56
CA VAL A 12 -4.54 -12.42 -0.95
C VAL A 12 -4.99 -12.77 -2.37
N ASP A 13 -6.28 -12.65 -2.66
CA ASP A 13 -6.87 -13.02 -3.95
C ASP A 13 -6.23 -12.22 -5.09
N ALA A 14 -5.99 -10.93 -4.88
CA ALA A 14 -5.27 -10.08 -5.85
C ALA A 14 -3.83 -10.55 -6.10
N ASN A 15 -3.10 -10.90 -5.04
CA ASN A 15 -1.75 -11.45 -5.19
C ASN A 15 -1.77 -12.82 -5.90
N THR A 16 -2.69 -13.71 -5.53
CA THR A 16 -2.87 -15.01 -6.18
C THR A 16 -3.20 -14.85 -7.66
N ALA A 17 -4.07 -13.90 -8.03
CA ALA A 17 -4.37 -13.60 -9.42
C ALA A 17 -3.11 -13.18 -10.21
N SER A 18 -2.25 -12.37 -9.60
CA SER A 18 -0.97 -11.95 -10.18
C SER A 18 0.00 -13.12 -10.38
N VAL A 19 0.16 -13.98 -9.37
CA VAL A 19 0.99 -15.18 -9.49
C VAL A 19 0.44 -16.09 -10.60
N ASN A 20 -0.87 -16.32 -10.64
CA ASN A 20 -1.50 -17.14 -11.68
C ASN A 20 -1.34 -16.53 -13.09
N TYR A 21 -1.35 -15.20 -13.20
CA TYR A 21 -1.05 -14.50 -14.45
C TYR A 21 0.42 -14.66 -14.87
N CYS A 22 1.39 -14.62 -13.96
CA CYS A 22 2.79 -14.81 -14.33
C CYS A 22 3.13 -16.26 -14.68
N TYR A 23 2.48 -17.22 -14.02
CA TYR A 23 2.88 -18.62 -14.05
C TYR A 23 1.77 -19.53 -14.60
N PHE A 24 1.06 -19.11 -15.66
CA PHE A 24 -0.10 -19.79 -16.29
C PHE A 24 -0.05 -21.33 -16.42
N ASN A 25 1.13 -21.97 -16.43
CA ASN A 25 1.32 -23.43 -16.51
C ASN A 25 1.59 -24.13 -15.15
N ASN A 26 1.65 -23.37 -14.06
CA ASN A 26 1.72 -23.85 -12.68
C ASN A 26 0.91 -22.89 -11.77
N PRO A 27 -0.42 -22.80 -11.96
CA PRO A 27 -1.25 -21.97 -11.09
C PRO A 27 -1.09 -22.43 -9.66
N ILE A 28 -1.06 -21.50 -8.70
CA ILE A 28 -1.30 -21.87 -7.31
C ILE A 28 -2.77 -22.28 -7.24
N HIS A 29 -2.99 -23.58 -7.24
CA HIS A 29 -4.32 -24.19 -7.27
C HIS A 29 -4.97 -24.32 -5.89
N GLU A 30 -4.20 -24.16 -4.82
CA GLU A 30 -4.76 -24.33 -3.49
C GLU A 30 -5.41 -23.03 -3.00
N PRO A 31 -6.72 -23.07 -2.69
CA PRO A 31 -7.39 -21.92 -2.11
C PRO A 31 -6.77 -21.63 -0.74
N TYR A 32 -6.20 -20.42 -0.60
CA TYR A 32 -5.73 -19.93 0.70
C TYR A 32 -6.84 -19.12 1.37
N GLU A 33 -7.29 -19.60 2.52
CA GLU A 33 -8.24 -18.89 3.36
C GLU A 33 -7.48 -17.99 4.34
N TYR A 34 -7.59 -16.68 4.15
CA TYR A 34 -7.00 -15.69 5.03
C TYR A 34 -7.79 -15.59 6.34
N ARG A 35 -7.06 -15.64 7.45
CA ARG A 35 -7.58 -15.37 8.79
C ARG A 35 -6.69 -14.34 9.48
N TYR A 36 -7.28 -13.21 9.83
CA TYR A 36 -6.57 -12.13 10.49
C TYR A 36 -6.00 -12.63 11.81
N THR A 37 -4.69 -12.49 11.95
CA THR A 37 -4.00 -12.70 13.21
C THR A 37 -3.39 -11.38 13.64
N ARG A 38 -3.62 -10.99 14.89
CA ARG A 38 -3.04 -9.75 15.44
C ARG A 38 -1.50 -9.82 15.34
N PRO A 39 -0.85 -8.82 14.72
CA PRO A 39 0.61 -8.75 14.68
C PRO A 39 1.21 -8.59 16.09
N LEU A 40 2.39 -9.18 16.30
CA LEU A 40 3.16 -9.02 17.54
C LEU A 40 3.62 -7.57 17.77
N HIS A 41 3.86 -6.84 16.67
CA HIS A 41 4.30 -5.44 16.69
C HIS A 41 3.43 -4.60 15.77
N THR A 42 2.97 -3.46 16.28
CA THR A 42 2.13 -2.49 15.54
C THR A 42 2.72 -1.08 15.54
N SER A 43 3.95 -0.90 16.05
CA SER A 43 4.63 0.39 16.17
C SER A 43 5.50 0.74 14.95
N TRP A 44 5.08 0.30 13.76
CA TRP A 44 5.79 0.58 12.51
C TRP A 44 5.71 2.05 12.15
N SER A 45 6.80 2.60 11.61
CA SER A 45 6.79 3.94 11.04
C SER A 45 5.97 4.00 9.76
N VAL A 46 5.44 5.19 9.44
CA VAL A 46 4.71 5.44 8.18
C VAL A 46 5.52 5.02 6.96
N ILE A 47 6.85 5.22 6.99
CA ILE A 47 7.75 4.84 5.89
C ILE A 47 7.83 3.32 5.72
N GLU A 48 7.89 2.56 6.81
CA GLU A 48 7.90 1.09 6.76
C GLU A 48 6.59 0.55 6.18
N VAL A 49 5.45 1.13 6.57
CA VAL A 49 4.14 0.73 6.04
C VAL A 49 4.01 1.10 4.56
N LEU A 50 4.49 2.28 4.13
CA LEU A 50 4.53 2.65 2.71
C LEU A 50 5.38 1.69 1.88
N LYS A 51 6.54 1.24 2.39
CA LYS A 51 7.36 0.25 1.70
C LYS A 51 6.69 -1.12 1.62
N ALA A 52 6.00 -1.55 2.69
CA ALA A 52 5.23 -2.79 2.68
C ALA A 52 4.09 -2.74 1.65
N LEU A 53 3.39 -1.61 1.56
CA LEU A 53 2.34 -1.37 0.57
C LEU A 53 2.87 -1.44 -0.87
N GLN A 54 4.01 -0.78 -1.15
CA GLN A 54 4.66 -0.84 -2.47
C GLN A 54 5.11 -2.25 -2.84
N CYS A 55 5.62 -3.02 -1.86
CA CYS A 55 5.99 -4.42 -2.07
C CYS A 55 4.77 -5.25 -2.47
N PHE A 56 3.65 -5.08 -1.77
CA PHE A 56 2.40 -5.75 -2.09
C PHE A 56 1.90 -5.40 -3.50
N GLU A 57 1.83 -4.12 -3.85
CA GLU A 57 1.40 -3.70 -5.19
C GLU A 57 2.27 -4.30 -6.29
N TYR A 58 3.60 -4.31 -6.10
CA TYR A 58 4.54 -4.95 -7.04
C TYR A 58 4.24 -6.45 -7.24
N GLN A 59 3.82 -7.14 -6.18
CA GLN A 59 3.49 -8.57 -6.25
C GLN A 59 2.09 -8.85 -6.82
N ALA A 60 1.21 -7.85 -6.89
CA ALA A 60 -0.21 -8.01 -7.25
C ALA A 60 -0.57 -7.42 -8.64
N CYS A 61 0.29 -6.60 -9.25
CA CYS A 61 -0.08 -5.75 -10.37
C CYS A 61 -0.03 -6.38 -11.77
N GLU A 62 0.29 -7.66 -11.89
CA GLU A 62 0.49 -8.34 -13.18
C GLU A 62 -0.79 -8.50 -14.01
N PRO A 63 -1.99 -8.75 -13.43
CA PRO A 63 -3.23 -8.82 -14.19
C PRO A 63 -3.54 -7.48 -14.88
N LYS A 64 -4.00 -7.53 -16.13
CA LYS A 64 -4.26 -6.33 -16.96
C LYS A 64 -5.32 -5.39 -16.39
N ASP A 65 -6.22 -5.93 -15.58
CA ASP A 65 -7.33 -5.22 -14.95
C ASP A 65 -7.00 -4.75 -13.53
N TRP A 66 -5.77 -4.91 -13.05
CA TRP A 66 -5.32 -4.54 -11.70
C TRP A 66 -5.84 -3.17 -11.24
N GLN A 67 -5.71 -2.12 -12.06
CA GLN A 67 -6.14 -0.77 -11.67
C GLN A 67 -7.66 -0.59 -11.48
N HIS A 68 -8.46 -1.57 -11.88
CA HIS A 68 -9.92 -1.57 -11.71
C HIS A 68 -10.38 -2.45 -10.55
N THR A 69 -9.45 -3.08 -9.81
CA THR A 69 -9.76 -3.96 -8.69
C THR A 69 -10.02 -3.18 -7.39
N GLU A 70 -10.80 -3.77 -6.49
CA GLU A 70 -11.02 -3.23 -5.14
C GLU A 70 -9.71 -3.19 -4.33
N ALA A 71 -8.83 -4.18 -4.52
CA ALA A 71 -7.51 -4.22 -3.88
C ALA A 71 -6.65 -3.01 -4.29
N TYR A 72 -6.63 -2.64 -5.57
CA TYR A 72 -5.94 -1.43 -6.01
C TYR A 72 -6.53 -0.18 -5.37
N ALA A 73 -7.86 -0.03 -5.35
CA ALA A 73 -8.52 1.11 -4.71
C ALA A 73 -8.16 1.20 -3.21
N PHE A 74 -8.14 0.08 -2.49
CA PHE A 74 -7.69 0.01 -1.11
C PHE A 74 -6.23 0.50 -0.95
N CYS A 75 -5.31 0.03 -1.81
CA CYS A 75 -3.93 0.48 -1.79
C CYS A 75 -3.79 1.98 -2.03
N ARG A 76 -4.56 2.55 -2.96
CA ARG A 76 -4.56 3.99 -3.26
C ARG A 76 -4.99 4.82 -2.06
N GLU A 77 -6.08 4.43 -1.40
CA GLU A 77 -6.56 5.14 -0.22
C GLU A 77 -5.61 5.01 0.97
N LEU A 78 -5.07 3.82 1.21
CA LEU A 78 -4.07 3.61 2.26
C LEU A 78 -2.81 4.45 2.00
N GLN A 79 -2.32 4.50 0.76
CA GLN A 79 -1.18 5.33 0.40
C GLN A 79 -1.48 6.82 0.67
N ASN A 80 -2.66 7.31 0.30
CA ASN A 80 -3.05 8.70 0.53
C ASN A 80 -3.06 9.03 2.03
N MET A 81 -3.64 8.17 2.86
CA MET A 81 -3.65 8.34 4.32
C MET A 81 -2.23 8.35 4.89
N LEU A 82 -1.37 7.43 4.45
CA LEU A 82 0.02 7.36 4.91
C LEU A 82 0.83 8.59 4.51
N VAL A 83 0.64 9.10 3.29
CA VAL A 83 1.31 10.33 2.83
C VAL A 83 0.91 11.52 3.70
N GLN A 84 -0.38 11.64 4.05
CA GLN A 84 -0.87 12.69 4.94
C GLN A 84 -0.29 12.56 6.36
N ALA A 85 -0.02 11.34 6.82
CA ALA A 85 0.59 11.07 8.12
C ALA A 85 2.11 11.32 8.17
N LEU A 86 2.76 11.66 7.04
CA LEU A 86 4.20 11.92 7.02
C LEU A 86 4.56 13.16 7.85
N SER A 87 5.63 13.03 8.64
CA SER A 87 6.14 14.14 9.44
C SER A 87 6.48 15.34 8.54
N GLY A 88 5.81 16.46 8.81
CA GLY A 88 5.98 17.70 8.06
C GLY A 88 5.04 17.87 6.88
N TYR A 89 4.18 16.90 6.55
CA TYR A 89 3.19 17.03 5.46
C TYR A 89 2.27 18.24 5.68
N ASP A 90 1.61 18.34 6.83
CA ASP A 90 0.70 19.45 7.15
C ASP A 90 1.37 20.83 7.17
N ARG A 91 2.67 20.87 7.46
CA ARG A 91 3.44 22.13 7.50
C ARG A 91 4.04 22.49 6.15
N ALA A 92 4.06 21.55 5.20
CA ALA A 92 4.57 21.80 3.88
C ALA A 92 3.62 22.74 3.13
N PRO A 93 4.14 23.70 2.35
CA PRO A 93 3.28 24.55 1.55
C PRO A 93 2.58 23.72 0.47
N TRP A 94 1.29 23.94 0.27
CA TRP A 94 0.52 23.29 -0.80
C TRP A 94 1.03 23.66 -2.21
N GLY A 95 1.62 24.85 -2.36
CA GLY A 95 2.18 25.35 -3.62
C GLY A 95 3.62 25.83 -3.47
N ILE A 96 4.45 25.55 -4.48
CA ILE A 96 5.81 26.05 -4.60
C ILE A 96 5.81 27.18 -5.63
N THR A 97 6.33 28.34 -5.24
CA THR A 97 6.46 29.53 -6.08
C THR A 97 7.93 29.95 -6.18
N ARG A 98 8.23 30.97 -7.00
CA ARG A 98 9.59 31.50 -7.15
C ARG A 98 10.22 32.00 -5.84
N ILE A 99 9.42 32.40 -4.85
CA ILE A 99 9.89 32.94 -3.57
C ILE A 99 9.78 31.92 -2.41
N SER A 100 9.32 30.70 -2.67
CA SER A 100 9.18 29.66 -1.65
C SER A 100 10.56 29.19 -1.18
N LEU A 101 10.77 29.11 0.13
CA LEU A 101 11.98 28.54 0.72
C LEU A 101 11.81 27.04 1.00
N PRO A 102 12.68 26.17 0.46
CA PRO A 102 12.66 24.74 0.76
C PRO A 102 12.82 24.48 2.26
N ALA A 103 12.17 23.44 2.77
CA ALA A 103 12.24 23.10 4.20
C ALA A 103 13.67 22.90 4.71
N ALA A 104 14.56 22.34 3.89
CA ALA A 104 15.97 22.16 4.21
C ALA A 104 16.72 23.49 4.47
N HIS A 105 16.36 24.57 3.76
CA HIS A 105 17.01 25.87 3.90
C HIS A 105 16.60 26.59 5.21
N ARG A 106 15.46 26.23 5.81
CA ARG A 106 14.97 26.81 7.07
C ARG A 106 15.64 26.24 8.32
N ARG A 107 16.36 25.11 8.20
CA ARG A 107 17.02 24.43 9.33
C ARG A 107 18.42 24.94 9.63
N SER A 108 18.95 25.83 8.78
CA SER A 108 20.33 26.33 8.85
C SER A 108 20.44 27.80 9.29
N ALA A 109 19.34 28.39 9.74
CA ALA A 109 19.24 29.75 10.28
C ALA A 109 18.68 29.69 11.71
#